data_AF-A0AB33SFH9-F1
#
_entry.id   AF-A0AB33SFH9-F1
#
_cell.length_a   1.000
_cell.length_b   1.000
_cell.length_c   1.000
_cell.angle_alpha   90.00
_cell.angle_beta   90.00
_cell.angle_gamma   90.00
#
_symmetry.space_group_name_H-M   'P 1'
#
loop_
_entity.id
_entity.type
_entity.pdbx_description
1 polymer ?
#
loop_
_entity_poly.entity_id
_entity_poly.type
_entity_poly.pdbx_seq_one_letter_code
_entity_poly.pdbx_strand_id
1 'polypeptide(L)'
;MANASIRTPDNKIILENLNFHVSPGKWLLLKGYSGAGKTTLLKTLSHCWPWFKGDISSPADSWYVSQTPLIKSGLLKEIICKALPLPVDDKSLSEVLHQVGLGKLAARIHDHDRWGDILSSGEKQRIALARLILRRPKWIFLDETTSHLEEQEAIRLLRLVREKLPTSGVIMVTHQPGVWNLADDICDISTVL
;
A
#
# COMPACT_ATOMS: atom_id res chain seq x y z
N MET A 1 5.95 15.81 -8.71
CA MET A 1 5.78 15.61 -10.16
C MET A 1 5.42 16.94 -10.79
N ALA A 2 5.94 17.22 -11.98
CA ALA A 2 5.63 18.46 -12.72
C ALA A 2 5.36 18.14 -14.19
N ASN A 3 4.25 18.66 -14.72
CA ASN A 3 3.78 18.47 -16.09
C ASN A 3 3.83 17.01 -16.57
N ALA A 4 3.50 16.08 -15.69
CA ALA A 4 3.58 14.66 -15.99
C ALA A 4 2.34 14.20 -16.76
N SER A 5 2.55 13.32 -17.75
CA SER A 5 1.47 12.59 -18.42
C SER A 5 1.70 11.10 -18.34
N ILE A 6 0.65 10.35 -18.02
CA ILE A 6 0.67 8.88 -17.92
C ILE A 6 -0.10 8.33 -19.11
N ARG A 7 0.46 7.30 -19.73
CA ARG A 7 -0.01 6.77 -21.00
C ARG A 7 -0.14 5.26 -20.96
N THR A 8 -0.88 4.71 -21.90
CA THR A 8 -0.88 3.29 -22.23
C THR A 8 0.34 2.90 -23.09
N PRO A 9 0.63 1.60 -23.25
CA PRO A 9 1.68 1.14 -24.17
C PRO A 9 1.45 1.57 -25.63
N ASP A 10 0.18 1.70 -26.06
CA ASP A 10 -0.21 2.25 -27.37
C ASP A 10 -0.27 3.79 -27.38
N ASN A 11 0.37 4.45 -26.41
CA ASN A 11 0.57 5.90 -26.32
C ASN A 11 -0.72 6.73 -26.16
N LYS A 12 -1.85 6.10 -25.80
CA LYS A 12 -3.08 6.81 -25.41
C LYS A 12 -2.90 7.45 -24.04
N ILE A 13 -3.45 8.64 -23.87
CA ILE A 13 -3.38 9.40 -22.62
C ILE A 13 -4.34 8.76 -21.61
N ILE A 14 -3.85 8.56 -20.38
CA ILE A 14 -4.63 8.16 -19.20
C ILE A 14 -4.80 9.35 -18.26
N LEU A 15 -3.73 10.14 -18.09
CA LEU A 15 -3.68 11.36 -17.29
C LEU A 15 -2.71 12.35 -17.95
N GLU A 16 -3.05 13.63 -18.03
CA GLU A 16 -2.20 14.70 -18.57
C GLU A 16 -2.08 15.91 -17.62
N ASN A 17 -0.93 16.59 -17.62
CA ASN A 17 -0.70 17.80 -16.81
C ASN A 17 -0.81 17.59 -15.30
N LEU A 18 -0.38 16.42 -14.81
CA LEU A 18 -0.30 16.13 -13.38
C LEU A 18 0.78 16.97 -12.70
N ASN A 19 0.36 17.71 -11.68
CA ASN A 19 1.21 18.58 -10.88
C ASN A 19 0.85 18.41 -9.40
N PHE A 20 1.68 17.69 -8.65
CA PHE A 20 1.56 17.61 -7.19
C PHE A 20 2.89 17.24 -6.54
N HIS A 21 2.99 17.57 -5.26
CA HIS A 21 4.12 17.25 -4.40
C HIS A 21 3.59 16.74 -3.07
N VAL A 22 4.22 15.69 -2.53
CA VAL A 22 3.94 15.18 -1.20
C VAL A 22 5.22 15.29 -0.39
N SER A 23 5.14 15.90 0.78
CA SER A 23 6.27 16.01 1.68
C SER A 23 6.50 14.68 2.44
N PRO A 24 7.74 14.31 2.79
CA PRO A 24 8.00 13.17 3.65
C PRO A 24 7.17 13.19 4.93
N GLY A 25 6.67 12.04 5.37
CA GLY A 25 5.80 11.90 6.55
C GLY A 25 4.36 12.37 6.36
N LYS A 26 4.00 12.98 5.21
CA LYS A 26 2.63 13.36 4.89
C LYS A 26 1.87 12.25 4.17
N TRP A 27 0.57 12.18 4.47
CA TRP A 27 -0.36 11.23 3.90
C TRP A 27 -1.27 11.97 2.91
N LEU A 28 -1.17 11.63 1.62
CA LEU A 28 -2.01 12.17 0.55
C LEU A 28 -3.12 11.18 0.19
N LEU A 29 -4.36 11.64 0.18
CA LEU A 29 -5.48 10.91 -0.41
C LEU A 29 -5.60 11.26 -1.90
N LEU A 30 -5.57 10.24 -2.75
CA LEU A 30 -5.80 10.37 -4.18
C LEU A 30 -7.28 10.09 -4.51
N LYS A 31 -8.03 11.12 -4.90
CA LYS A 31 -9.44 11.05 -5.29
C LYS A 31 -9.60 11.02 -6.80
N GLY A 32 -10.67 10.37 -7.25
CA GLY A 32 -11.05 10.31 -8.65
C GLY A 32 -12.14 9.27 -8.89
N TYR A 33 -12.92 9.42 -9.96
CA TYR A 33 -13.92 8.41 -10.36
C TYR A 33 -13.27 7.06 -10.70
N SER A 34 -14.06 5.98 -10.75
CA SER A 34 -13.55 4.66 -11.13
C SER A 34 -13.07 4.70 -12.59
N GLY A 35 -11.84 4.23 -12.83
CA GLY A 35 -11.21 4.33 -14.16
C GLY A 35 -10.44 5.63 -14.43
N ALA A 36 -10.43 6.61 -13.51
CA ALA A 36 -9.65 7.85 -13.63
C ALA A 36 -8.12 7.67 -13.54
N GLY A 37 -7.56 6.46 -13.73
CA GLY A 37 -6.11 6.26 -13.73
C GLY A 37 -5.41 6.23 -12.36
N LYS A 38 -6.12 6.23 -11.23
CA LYS A 38 -5.54 6.20 -9.85
C LYS A 38 -4.50 5.09 -9.64
N THR A 39 -4.89 3.84 -9.93
CA THR A 39 -3.99 2.68 -9.83
C THR A 39 -2.79 2.80 -10.77
N THR A 40 -2.99 3.33 -11.98
CA THR A 40 -1.90 3.55 -12.94
C THR A 40 -0.92 4.62 -12.45
N LEU A 41 -1.42 5.69 -11.82
CA LEU A 41 -0.58 6.70 -11.17
C LEU A 41 0.25 6.08 -10.03
N LEU A 42 -0.37 5.30 -9.13
CA LEU A 42 0.36 4.61 -8.08
C LEU A 42 1.44 3.66 -8.63
N LYS A 43 1.12 2.89 -9.68
CA LYS A 43 2.08 1.99 -10.34
C LYS A 43 3.21 2.74 -11.04
N THR A 44 2.94 3.93 -11.59
CA THR A 44 3.96 4.78 -12.19
C THR A 44 4.92 5.29 -11.12
N LEU A 45 4.38 5.78 -10.00
CA LEU A 45 5.15 6.24 -8.85
C LEU A 45 5.94 5.11 -8.18
N SER A 46 5.48 3.86 -8.27
CA SER A 46 6.19 2.70 -7.76
C SER A 46 7.12 2.04 -8.78
N HIS A 47 7.45 2.72 -9.89
CA HIS A 47 8.35 2.23 -10.95
C HIS A 47 7.88 0.94 -11.64
N CYS A 48 6.59 0.63 -11.56
CA CYS A 48 5.96 -0.56 -12.16
C CYS A 48 5.22 -0.25 -13.47
N TRP A 49 5.16 1.02 -13.87
CA TRP A 49 4.51 1.49 -15.10
C TRP A 49 5.41 2.51 -15.81
N PRO A 50 6.20 2.11 -16.84
CA PRO A 50 7.21 2.97 -17.46
C PRO A 50 6.66 3.94 -18.52
N TRP A 51 5.36 3.90 -18.85
CA TRP A 51 4.78 4.69 -19.94
C TRP A 51 4.30 6.06 -19.45
N PHE A 52 5.23 7.00 -19.35
CA PHE A 52 4.93 8.39 -18.98
C PHE A 52 5.83 9.41 -19.71
N LYS A 53 5.43 10.69 -19.68
CA LYS A 53 6.26 11.84 -20.08
C LYS A 53 6.27 12.89 -18.97
N GLY A 54 7.24 13.79 -19.01
CA GLY A 54 7.43 14.84 -18.00
C GLY A 54 8.23 14.35 -16.79
N ASP A 55 8.25 15.16 -15.72
CA ASP A 55 9.11 14.92 -14.57
C ASP A 55 8.36 14.16 -13.46
N ILE A 56 8.67 12.86 -13.36
CA ILE A 56 8.20 11.98 -12.30
C ILE A 56 9.39 11.58 -11.43
N SER A 57 9.39 12.04 -10.19
CA SER A 57 10.38 11.67 -9.18
C SER A 57 9.67 11.01 -8.00
N SER A 58 10.03 9.76 -7.72
CA SER A 58 9.65 9.05 -6.50
C SER A 58 10.87 8.32 -5.94
N PRO A 59 11.04 8.23 -4.61
CA PRO A 59 12.21 7.57 -4.04
C PRO A 59 12.28 6.08 -4.38
N ALA A 60 13.52 5.59 -4.54
CA ALA A 60 13.79 4.18 -4.85
C ALA A 60 13.30 3.24 -3.73
N ASP A 61 13.34 3.68 -2.48
CA ASP A 61 12.75 2.95 -1.34
C ASP A 61 11.25 3.28 -1.19
N SER A 62 10.49 2.88 -2.21
CA SER A 62 9.03 2.96 -2.21
C SER A 62 8.41 1.56 -2.25
N TRP A 63 7.24 1.43 -1.63
CA TRP A 63 6.54 0.15 -1.55
C TRP A 63 5.10 0.28 -2.00
N TYR A 64 4.74 -0.46 -3.05
CA TYR A 64 3.37 -0.56 -3.53
C TYR A 64 2.65 -1.72 -2.85
N VAL A 65 1.44 -1.45 -2.36
CA VAL A 65 0.57 -2.45 -1.75
C VAL A 65 -0.72 -2.54 -2.53
N SER A 66 -0.86 -3.66 -3.24
CA SER A 66 -2.04 -3.95 -4.06
C SER A 66 -3.28 -4.22 -3.21
N GLN A 67 -4.45 -3.97 -3.81
CA GLN A 67 -5.76 -4.31 -3.25
C GLN A 67 -5.88 -5.80 -2.90
N THR A 68 -5.30 -6.66 -3.75
CA THR A 68 -5.28 -8.11 -3.60
C THR A 68 -3.84 -8.59 -3.41
N PRO A 69 -3.37 -8.72 -2.16
CA PRO A 69 -2.02 -9.23 -1.87
C PRO A 69 -1.89 -10.70 -2.27
N LEU A 70 -0.86 -11.03 -3.05
CA LEU A 70 -0.54 -12.41 -3.37
C LEU A 70 0.09 -13.11 -2.16
N ILE A 71 -0.56 -14.16 -1.68
CA ILE A 71 -0.05 -15.07 -0.66
C ILE A 71 0.23 -16.42 -1.31
N LYS A 72 1.47 -16.89 -1.18
CA LYS A 72 1.91 -18.18 -1.74
C LYS A 72 1.71 -19.31 -0.72
N SER A 73 1.85 -20.55 -1.17
CA SER A 73 2.05 -21.70 -0.28
C SER A 73 3.48 -21.72 0.27
N GLY A 74 3.68 -22.36 1.43
CA GLY A 74 4.98 -22.50 2.08
C GLY A 74 4.96 -22.17 3.57
N LEU A 75 6.15 -21.93 4.13
CA LEU A 75 6.35 -21.56 5.53
C LEU A 75 5.79 -20.15 5.78
N LEU A 76 4.88 -20.00 6.73
CA LEU A 76 4.18 -18.72 6.95
C LEU A 76 5.17 -17.57 7.23
N LYS A 77 6.18 -17.81 8.08
CA LYS A 77 7.22 -16.83 8.39
C LYS A 77 7.95 -16.36 7.14
N GLU A 78 8.36 -17.27 6.25
CA GLU A 78 9.04 -16.91 5.00
C GLU A 78 8.13 -16.12 4.07
N ILE A 79 6.86 -16.50 3.98
CA ILE A 79 5.88 -15.79 3.16
C ILE A 79 5.73 -14.35 3.66
N ILE A 80 5.58 -14.14 4.98
CA ILE A 80 5.42 -12.80 5.55
C ILE A 80 6.72 -12.00 5.41
N CYS A 81 7.87 -12.59 5.76
CA CYS A 81 9.16 -11.90 5.80
C CYS A 81 9.85 -11.81 4.44
N LYS A 82 9.21 -12.26 3.37
CA LYS A 82 9.80 -12.25 2.03
C LYS A 82 10.20 -10.85 1.60
N ALA A 83 11.42 -10.73 1.09
CA ALA A 83 12.00 -9.48 0.58
C ALA A 83 12.09 -8.34 1.63
N LEU A 84 12.03 -8.67 2.93
CA LEU A 84 12.42 -7.72 3.97
C LEU A 84 13.93 -7.46 3.94
N PRO A 85 14.38 -6.24 4.26
CA PRO A 85 15.79 -5.88 4.19
C PRO A 85 16.64 -6.56 5.28
N LEU A 86 16.02 -6.95 6.40
CA LEU A 86 16.67 -7.57 7.54
C LEU A 86 15.88 -8.80 8.00
N PRO A 87 16.54 -9.83 8.55
CA PRO A 87 15.88 -10.93 9.21
C PRO A 87 14.99 -10.45 10.36
N VAL A 88 13.84 -11.10 10.54
CA VAL A 88 12.90 -10.81 11.63
C VAL A 88 12.84 -12.02 12.56
N ASP A 89 13.07 -11.79 13.84
CA ASP A 89 12.92 -12.83 14.87
C ASP A 89 11.43 -13.15 15.13
N ASP A 90 11.17 -14.31 15.72
CA ASP A 90 9.80 -14.80 15.94
C ASP A 90 8.98 -13.93 16.87
N LYS A 91 9.63 -13.30 17.85
CA LYS A 91 8.97 -12.43 18.82
C LYS A 91 8.47 -11.17 18.12
N SER A 92 9.34 -10.50 17.37
CA SER A 92 9.02 -9.31 16.58
C SER A 92 7.92 -9.58 15.55
N LEU A 93 7.98 -10.72 14.85
CA LEU A 93 6.93 -11.12 13.91
C LEU A 93 5.59 -11.36 14.63
N SER A 94 5.62 -12.08 15.75
CA SER A 94 4.42 -12.38 16.53
C SER A 94 3.77 -11.09 17.05
N GLU A 95 4.56 -10.17 17.61
CA GLU A 95 4.06 -8.87 18.09
C GLU A 95 3.34 -8.09 17.00
N VAL A 96 3.91 -8.00 15.79
CA VAL A 96 3.26 -7.32 14.67
C VAL A 96 1.98 -8.05 14.24
N LEU A 97 1.99 -9.38 14.17
CA LEU A 97 0.78 -10.17 13.87
C LEU A 97 -0.33 -9.90 14.89
N HIS A 98 -0.03 -9.82 16.17
CA HIS A 98 -1.01 -9.44 17.20
C HIS A 98 -1.56 -8.02 16.98
N GLN A 99 -0.69 -7.05 16.71
CA GLN A 99 -1.11 -5.65 16.49
C GLN A 99 -2.05 -5.49 15.29
N VAL A 100 -1.82 -6.25 14.21
CA VAL A 100 -2.70 -6.27 13.04
C VAL A 100 -3.91 -7.19 13.17
N GLY A 101 -4.17 -7.78 14.34
CA GLY A 101 -5.34 -8.63 14.59
C GLY A 101 -5.23 -10.05 14.02
N LEU A 102 -4.01 -10.54 13.81
CA LEU A 102 -3.68 -11.89 13.31
C LEU A 102 -2.97 -12.75 14.37
N GLY A 103 -3.21 -12.50 15.66
CA GLY A 103 -2.53 -13.20 16.76
C GLY A 103 -2.62 -14.73 16.70
N LYS A 104 -3.73 -15.28 16.15
CA LYS A 104 -3.88 -16.73 15.93
C LYS A 104 -2.83 -17.32 14.98
N LEU A 105 -2.31 -16.52 14.05
CA LEU A 105 -1.24 -16.92 13.14
C LEU A 105 0.14 -16.89 13.79
N ALA A 106 0.33 -16.17 14.90
CA ALA A 106 1.62 -16.11 15.60
C ALA A 106 2.07 -17.50 16.08
N ALA A 107 1.13 -18.33 16.55
CA ALA A 107 1.40 -19.72 16.93
C ALA A 107 1.71 -20.65 15.74
N ARG A 108 1.44 -20.19 14.50
CA ARG A 108 1.53 -20.98 13.26
C ARG A 108 2.59 -20.44 12.29
N ILE A 109 3.47 -19.53 12.74
CA ILE A 109 4.50 -18.92 11.87
C ILE A 109 5.44 -19.96 11.26
N HIS A 110 5.60 -21.12 11.93
CA HIS A 110 6.44 -22.22 11.47
C HIS A 110 5.69 -23.33 10.72
N ASP A 111 4.39 -23.14 10.47
CA ASP A 111 3.58 -24.09 9.72
C ASP A 111 3.79 -23.89 8.20
N HIS A 112 3.84 -25.00 7.48
CA HIS A 112 3.75 -25.03 6.02
C HIS A 112 2.31 -25.29 5.59
N ASP A 113 1.74 -24.40 4.77
CA ASP A 113 0.36 -24.56 4.31
C ASP A 113 0.09 -23.84 2.98
N ARG A 114 -1.11 -24.03 2.43
CA ARG A 114 -1.66 -23.26 1.32
C ARG A 114 -2.37 -22.01 1.83
N TRP A 115 -1.60 -21.11 2.47
CA TRP A 115 -2.12 -19.90 3.09
C TRP A 115 -2.95 -19.00 2.16
N GLY A 116 -2.66 -19.02 0.85
CA GLY A 116 -3.46 -18.32 -0.15
C GLY A 116 -4.92 -18.79 -0.22
N ASP A 117 -5.20 -20.06 0.10
CA ASP A 117 -6.55 -20.64 0.06
C ASP A 117 -7.24 -20.54 1.42
N ILE A 118 -6.45 -20.52 2.51
CA ILE A 118 -6.95 -20.52 3.90
C ILE A 118 -7.33 -19.12 4.35
N LEU A 119 -6.52 -18.11 4.02
CA LEU A 119 -6.71 -16.76 4.53
C LEU A 119 -7.81 -16.04 3.75
N SER A 120 -8.70 -15.41 4.50
CA SER A 120 -9.69 -14.48 3.95
C SER A 120 -9.01 -13.26 3.28
N SER A 121 -9.73 -12.57 2.40
CA SER A 121 -9.21 -11.35 1.76
C SER A 121 -8.81 -10.28 2.78
N GLY A 122 -9.56 -10.13 3.87
CA GLY A 122 -9.23 -9.22 4.96
C GLY A 122 -7.96 -9.61 5.71
N GLU A 123 -7.74 -10.90 5.97
CA GLU A 123 -6.49 -11.38 6.59
C GLU A 123 -5.28 -11.18 5.66
N LYS A 124 -5.45 -11.40 4.35
CA LYS A 124 -4.40 -11.10 3.35
C LYS A 124 -4.03 -9.61 3.35
N GLN A 125 -5.01 -8.72 3.45
CA GLN A 125 -4.78 -7.28 3.60
C GLN A 125 -4.05 -6.94 4.91
N ARG A 126 -4.43 -7.54 6.03
CA ARG A 126 -3.72 -7.39 7.32
C ARG A 126 -2.27 -7.89 7.25
N ILE A 127 -1.99 -8.98 6.55
CA ILE A 127 -0.60 -9.44 6.28
C ILE A 127 0.17 -8.40 5.46
N ALA A 128 -0.45 -7.79 4.46
CA ALA A 128 0.21 -6.73 3.69
C ALA A 128 0.57 -5.51 4.55
N LEU A 129 -0.29 -5.12 5.50
CA LEU A 129 0.02 -4.06 6.46
C LEU A 129 1.10 -4.48 7.48
N ALA A 130 1.08 -5.73 7.95
CA ALA A 130 2.16 -6.27 8.79
C ALA A 130 3.52 -6.21 8.08
N ARG A 131 3.57 -6.57 6.78
CA ARG A 131 4.76 -6.46 5.95
C ARG A 131 5.28 -5.03 5.87
N LEU A 132 4.41 -4.03 5.75
CA LEU A 132 4.81 -2.62 5.75
C LEU A 132 5.48 -2.23 7.08
N ILE A 133 4.86 -2.60 8.20
CA ILE A 133 5.36 -2.28 9.55
C ILE A 133 6.75 -2.90 9.77
N LEU A 134 6.94 -4.16 9.34
CA LEU A 134 8.22 -4.85 9.44
C LEU A 134 9.28 -4.26 8.50
N ARG A 135 8.89 -3.87 7.28
CA ARG A 135 9.81 -3.34 6.26
C ARG A 135 10.29 -1.92 6.57
N ARG A 136 9.42 -1.08 7.12
CA ARG A 136 9.68 0.36 7.37
C ARG A 136 10.12 1.17 6.14
N PRO A 137 9.41 1.10 5.00
CA PRO A 137 9.78 1.87 3.81
C PRO A 137 9.57 3.37 4.02
N LYS A 138 10.39 4.21 3.38
CA LYS A 138 10.22 5.68 3.44
C LYS A 138 8.98 6.18 2.69
N TRP A 139 8.55 5.46 1.65
CA TRP A 139 7.38 5.81 0.82
C TRP A 139 6.46 4.61 0.60
N ILE A 140 5.16 4.85 0.70
CA ILE A 140 4.13 3.81 0.60
C ILE A 140 3.04 4.25 -0.37
N PHE A 141 2.66 3.35 -1.26
CA PHE A 141 1.52 3.52 -2.17
C PHE A 141 0.47 2.47 -1.83
N LEU A 142 -0.66 2.90 -1.27
CA LEU A 142 -1.76 2.02 -0.86
C LEU A 142 -2.87 2.07 -1.89
N ASP A 143 -3.10 0.95 -2.58
CA ASP A 143 -4.13 0.83 -3.60
C ASP A 143 -5.29 0.00 -3.05
N GLU A 144 -6.29 0.68 -2.45
CA GLU A 144 -7.47 0.05 -1.84
C GLU A 144 -7.14 -1.06 -0.83
N THR A 145 -6.02 -0.92 -0.13
CA THR A 145 -5.42 -1.95 0.74
C THR A 145 -6.30 -2.37 1.93
N THR A 146 -7.38 -1.64 2.22
CA THR A 146 -8.31 -1.93 3.32
C THR A 146 -9.74 -2.21 2.86
N SER A 147 -9.96 -2.41 1.55
CA SER A 147 -11.31 -2.54 0.95
C SER A 147 -12.13 -3.75 1.43
N HIS A 148 -11.47 -4.80 1.95
CA HIS A 148 -12.14 -6.01 2.47
C HIS A 148 -12.28 -5.99 4.00
N LEU A 149 -12.03 -4.83 4.62
CA LEU A 149 -12.14 -4.63 6.05
C LEU A 149 -13.32 -3.71 6.35
N GLU A 150 -13.95 -3.93 7.50
CA GLU A 150 -14.89 -2.94 8.06
C GLU A 150 -14.16 -1.61 8.29
N GLU A 151 -14.86 -0.51 8.07
CA GLU A 151 -14.25 0.82 8.05
C GLU A 151 -13.52 1.19 9.35
N GLN A 152 -14.10 0.85 10.52
CA GLN A 152 -13.45 1.12 11.81
C GLN A 152 -12.15 0.34 11.97
N GLU A 153 -12.09 -0.89 11.47
CA GLU A 153 -10.89 -1.71 11.51
C GLU A 153 -9.83 -1.20 10.52
N ALA A 154 -10.25 -0.75 9.33
CA ALA A 154 -9.38 -0.09 8.37
C ALA A 154 -8.72 1.16 9.00
N ILE A 155 -9.51 2.01 9.65
CA ILE A 155 -9.02 3.20 10.36
C ILE A 155 -8.02 2.81 11.46
N ARG A 156 -8.35 1.81 12.28
CA ARG A 156 -7.48 1.33 13.37
C ARG A 156 -6.11 0.87 12.83
N LEU A 157 -6.12 0.05 11.77
CA LEU A 157 -4.89 -0.48 11.18
C LEU A 157 -4.06 0.59 10.48
N LEU A 158 -4.69 1.54 9.79
CA LEU A 158 -3.96 2.63 9.15
C LEU A 158 -3.39 3.61 10.19
N ARG A 159 -4.08 3.86 11.30
CA ARG A 159 -3.50 4.59 12.44
C ARG A 159 -2.28 3.88 13.01
N LEU A 160 -2.34 2.56 13.17
CA LEU A 160 -1.19 1.75 13.59
C LEU A 160 -0.02 1.90 12.59
N VAL A 161 -0.28 1.86 11.28
CA VAL A 161 0.77 2.10 10.27
C VAL A 161 1.39 3.49 10.45
N ARG A 162 0.58 4.54 10.64
CA ARG A 162 1.05 5.91 10.88
C ARG A 162 1.88 6.03 12.15
N GLU A 163 1.46 5.36 13.23
CA GLU A 163 2.18 5.32 14.51
C GLU A 163 3.53 4.61 14.39
N LYS A 164 3.57 3.46 13.71
CA LYS A 164 4.81 2.67 13.55
C LYS A 164 5.77 3.28 12.54
N LEU A 165 5.27 4.05 11.57
CA LEU A 165 6.01 4.63 10.46
C LEU A 165 5.82 6.16 10.37
N PRO A 166 6.16 6.93 11.43
CA PRO A 166 5.79 8.34 11.54
C PRO A 166 6.46 9.24 10.48
N THR A 167 7.57 8.81 9.90
CA THR A 167 8.32 9.55 8.88
C THR A 167 7.99 9.11 7.45
N SER A 168 7.18 8.07 7.28
CA SER A 168 6.87 7.52 5.96
C SER A 168 5.81 8.36 5.26
N GLY A 169 6.11 8.79 4.03
CA GLY A 169 5.13 9.41 3.15
C GLY A 169 4.18 8.36 2.59
N VAL A 170 2.88 8.65 2.54
CA VAL A 170 1.86 7.72 2.03
C VAL A 170 1.05 8.41 0.96
N ILE A 171 0.83 7.74 -0.18
CA ILE A 171 -0.24 8.09 -1.11
C ILE A 171 -1.21 6.92 -1.14
N MET A 172 -2.49 7.20 -0.87
CA MET A 172 -3.49 6.17 -0.75
C MET A 172 -4.71 6.43 -1.64
N VAL A 173 -5.28 5.35 -2.14
CA VAL A 173 -6.57 5.30 -2.81
C VAL A 173 -7.51 4.49 -1.93
N THR A 174 -8.66 5.04 -1.60
CA THR A 174 -9.69 4.35 -0.82
C THR A 174 -11.07 4.93 -1.06
N HIS A 175 -12.07 4.05 -1.06
CA HIS A 175 -13.48 4.39 -1.15
C HIS A 175 -14.17 4.51 0.22
N GLN A 176 -13.44 4.29 1.32
CA GLN A 176 -13.98 4.34 2.70
C GLN A 176 -13.90 5.78 3.24
N PRO A 177 -15.04 6.50 3.39
CA PRO A 177 -15.03 7.91 3.80
C PRO A 177 -14.36 8.15 5.15
N GLY A 178 -14.49 7.23 6.11
CA GLY A 178 -13.87 7.36 7.42
C GLY A 178 -12.34 7.35 7.38
N VAL A 179 -11.74 6.69 6.38
CA VAL A 179 -10.29 6.67 6.17
C VAL A 179 -9.77 8.00 5.64
N TRP A 180 -10.60 8.77 4.93
CA TRP A 180 -10.18 10.05 4.34
C TRP A 180 -9.65 11.04 5.38
N ASN A 181 -10.20 10.99 6.59
CA ASN A 181 -9.80 11.83 7.73
C ASN A 181 -8.38 11.53 8.25
N LEU A 182 -7.74 10.45 7.78
CA LEU A 182 -6.34 10.15 8.11
C LEU A 182 -5.35 10.84 7.18
N ALA A 183 -5.80 11.38 6.05
CA ALA A 183 -4.94 12.09 5.10
C ALA A 183 -4.68 13.52 5.58
N ASP A 184 -3.46 14.01 5.33
CA ASP A 184 -3.08 15.39 5.57
C ASP A 184 -3.48 16.28 4.39
N ASP A 185 -3.48 15.74 3.16
CA ASP A 185 -3.77 16.44 1.92
C ASP A 185 -4.65 15.59 0.99
N ILE A 186 -5.32 16.24 0.03
CA ILE A 186 -6.13 15.58 -1.00
C ILE A 186 -5.69 16.05 -2.38
N CYS A 187 -5.48 15.10 -3.29
CA CYS A 187 -5.28 15.35 -4.71
C CYS A 187 -6.42 14.70 -5.49
N ASP A 188 -7.25 15.51 -6.16
CA ASP A 188 -8.29 15.02 -7.05
C ASP A 188 -7.78 15.01 -8.49
N ILE A 189 -7.77 13.83 -9.12
CA ILE A 189 -7.33 13.66 -10.51
C ILE A 189 -8.50 13.55 -11.49
N SER A 190 -9.74 13.81 -11.06
CA SER A 190 -10.92 13.77 -11.94
C SER A 190 -10.91 14.85 -13.02
N THR A 191 -10.14 15.92 -12.82
CA THR A 191 -10.03 17.06 -13.74
C THR A 191 -8.88 16.92 -14.74
N VAL A 192 -8.18 15.79 -14.69
CA VAL A 192 -6.96 15.51 -15.44
C VAL A 192 -7.33 14.57 -16.57
N LEU A 193 -7.29 15.06 -17.81
CA LEU A 193 -7.66 14.30 -19.03
C LEU A 193 -6.45 13.64 -19.67
#